data_AF-A0A940DHX4-F1
#
_entry.id   AF-A0A940DHX4-F1
#
_cell.length_a   1.000
_cell.length_b   1.000
_cell.length_c   1.000
_cell.angle_alpha   90.00
_cell.angle_beta   90.00
_cell.angle_gamma   90.00
#
_symmetry.space_group_name_H-M   'P 1'
#
loop_
_entity.id
_entity.type
_entity.pdbx_description
1 polymer ?
#
loop_
_entity_poly.entity_id
_entity_poly.type
_entity_poly.pdbx_seq_one_letter_code
_entity_poly.pdbx_strand_id
1 'polypeptide(L)'
;IMSAGGVEPKATNTTISCILTNAVITKTQANILADVAHDGYARALRPVHTLFDGDAVFALASGEKKVEFNILTAIVPELTAAAIRASVTGASGETRRISPMLFGIFQRMWKR
;
A
#
# COMPACT_ATOMS: atom_id res chain seq x y z
N ILE A 1 -5.52 -28.76 -16.13
CA ILE A 1 -6.98 -28.80 -15.86
C ILE A 1 -7.19 -29.01 -14.37
N MET A 2 -7.42 -27.93 -13.61
CA MET A 2 -7.86 -28.04 -12.22
C MET A 2 -9.35 -28.32 -12.24
N SER A 3 -9.77 -29.47 -11.70
CA SER A 3 -11.16 -29.86 -11.56
C SER A 3 -11.82 -29.00 -10.48
N ALA A 4 -13.01 -28.47 -10.79
CA ALA A 4 -13.87 -27.73 -9.89
C ALA A 4 -14.48 -28.69 -8.84
N GLY A 5 -13.65 -29.19 -7.93
CA GLY A 5 -14.14 -29.66 -6.64
C GLY A 5 -14.60 -28.43 -5.87
N GLY A 6 -15.92 -28.29 -5.68
CA GLY A 6 -16.51 -27.18 -4.94
C GLY A 6 -15.95 -27.09 -3.54
N VAL A 7 -15.06 -26.13 -3.31
CA VAL A 7 -14.65 -25.72 -1.98
C VAL A 7 -15.68 -24.69 -1.55
N GLU A 8 -16.60 -25.07 -0.65
CA GLU A 8 -17.41 -24.06 0.04
C GLU A 8 -16.45 -23.10 0.78
N PRO A 9 -16.53 -21.78 0.55
CA PRO A 9 -15.68 -20.83 1.23
C PRO A 9 -16.05 -20.84 2.71
N LYS A 10 -15.18 -21.41 3.54
CA LYS A 10 -15.40 -21.49 5.00
C LYS A 10 -15.34 -20.13 5.71
N ALA A 11 -14.85 -19.08 5.04
CA ALA A 11 -14.74 -17.73 5.58
C ALA A 11 -14.69 -16.68 4.45
N THR A 12 -15.39 -15.57 4.65
CA THR A 12 -15.28 -14.35 3.84
C THR A 12 -14.40 -13.35 4.58
N ASN A 13 -13.37 -12.81 3.95
CA ASN A 13 -12.52 -11.78 4.55
C ASN A 13 -12.74 -10.43 3.85
N THR A 14 -12.37 -9.33 4.50
CA THR A 14 -12.47 -7.99 3.90
C THR A 14 -11.31 -7.16 4.42
N THR A 15 -10.48 -6.63 3.51
CA THR A 15 -9.40 -5.71 3.88
C THR A 15 -9.67 -4.34 3.28
N ILE A 16 -9.90 -3.35 4.14
CA ILE A 16 -10.10 -1.96 3.73
C ILE A 16 -8.92 -1.13 4.23
N SER A 17 -8.27 -0.40 3.33
CA SER A 17 -7.12 0.46 3.66
C SER A 17 -7.28 1.88 3.13
N CYS A 18 -6.54 2.79 3.75
CA CYS A 18 -6.48 4.18 3.36
C CYS A 18 -5.04 4.66 3.27
N ILE A 19 -4.67 5.24 2.13
CA ILE A 19 -3.40 5.90 1.89
C ILE A 19 -3.60 7.40 2.09
N LEU A 20 -2.96 7.95 3.11
CA LEU A 20 -2.98 9.38 3.40
C LEU A 20 -1.61 9.98 3.09
N THR A 21 -1.59 11.04 2.27
CA THR A 21 -0.36 11.74 1.93
C THR A 21 -0.57 13.25 1.91
N ASN A 22 0.48 14.02 2.17
CA ASN A 22 0.47 15.47 1.93
C ASN A 22 1.06 15.84 0.56
N ALA A 23 1.32 14.85 -0.29
CA ALA A 23 1.82 15.06 -1.63
C ALA A 23 0.81 15.81 -2.52
N VAL A 24 1.31 16.65 -3.41
CA VAL A 24 0.54 17.20 -4.53
C VAL A 24 0.42 16.12 -5.60
N ILE A 25 -0.77 15.52 -5.72
CA ILE A 25 -1.07 14.50 -6.73
C ILE A 25 -2.41 14.78 -7.40
N THR A 26 -2.56 14.32 -8.65
CA THR A 26 -3.84 14.36 -9.37
C THR A 26 -4.78 13.25 -8.91
N LYS A 27 -6.07 13.34 -9.27
CA LYS A 27 -7.04 12.26 -9.01
C LYS A 27 -6.63 10.94 -9.65
N THR A 28 -6.09 10.98 -10.86
CA THR A 28 -5.56 9.79 -11.55
C THR A 28 -4.39 9.18 -10.80
N GLN A 29 -3.47 10.01 -10.31
CA GLN A 29 -2.34 9.56 -9.49
C GLN A 29 -2.82 8.97 -8.14
N ALA A 30 -3.85 9.53 -7.52
CA ALA A 30 -4.44 8.95 -6.31
C ALA A 30 -5.03 7.55 -6.58
N ASN A 31 -5.74 7.35 -7.70
CA ASN A 31 -6.21 6.02 -8.10
C ASN A 31 -5.05 5.04 -8.31
N ILE A 32 -3.97 5.48 -8.99
CA ILE A 32 -2.78 4.63 -9.15
C ILE A 32 -2.17 4.26 -7.80
N LEU A 33 -2.14 5.18 -6.82
CA LEU A 33 -1.66 4.86 -5.47
C LEU A 33 -2.54 3.84 -4.75
N ALA A 34 -3.86 3.93 -4.93
CA ALA A 34 -4.78 2.93 -4.40
C ALA A 34 -4.52 1.56 -5.04
N ASP A 35 -4.35 1.51 -6.36
CA ASP A 35 -4.08 0.26 -7.09
C ASP A 35 -2.77 -0.39 -6.64
N VAL A 36 -1.66 0.35 -6.61
CA VAL A 36 -0.36 -0.23 -6.20
C VAL A 36 -0.35 -0.65 -4.73
N ALA A 37 -1.20 -0.08 -3.87
CA ALA A 37 -1.29 -0.54 -2.48
C ALA A 37 -1.80 -1.98 -2.36
N HIS A 38 -2.55 -2.50 -3.35
CA HIS A 38 -2.96 -3.91 -3.38
C HIS A 38 -1.74 -4.85 -3.50
N ASP A 39 -0.60 -4.40 -4.01
CA ASP A 39 0.64 -5.20 -3.94
C ASP A 39 1.11 -5.40 -2.49
N GLY A 40 0.84 -4.43 -1.62
CA GLY A 40 1.06 -4.55 -0.19
C GLY A 40 0.18 -5.61 0.45
N TYR A 41 -1.08 -5.73 0.00
CA TYR A 41 -1.97 -6.81 0.41
C TYR A 41 -1.38 -8.16 -0.01
N ALA A 42 -0.96 -8.29 -1.27
CA ALA A 42 -0.33 -9.51 -1.78
C ALA A 42 0.98 -9.88 -1.07
N ARG A 43 1.66 -8.94 -0.41
CA ARG A 43 2.86 -9.19 0.40
C ARG A 43 2.58 -9.56 1.86
N ALA A 44 1.38 -9.28 2.38
CA ALA A 44 1.04 -9.48 3.79
C ALA A 44 -0.11 -10.47 4.04
N LEU A 45 -0.94 -10.75 3.03
CA LEU A 45 -2.13 -11.59 3.12
C LEU A 45 -2.05 -12.78 2.14
N ARG A 46 -2.48 -13.96 2.61
CA ARG A 46 -2.52 -15.22 1.84
C ARG A 46 -3.68 -16.13 2.31
N PRO A 47 -4.66 -16.47 1.45
CA PRO A 47 -4.91 -15.89 0.11
C PRO A 47 -5.41 -14.44 0.19
N VAL A 48 -5.43 -13.73 -0.94
CA VAL A 48 -5.96 -12.37 -1.07
C VAL A 48 -6.56 -12.18 -2.47
N HIS A 49 -7.42 -11.16 -2.65
CA HIS A 49 -8.15 -10.91 -3.90
C HIS A 49 -8.99 -12.11 -4.37
N THR A 50 -9.48 -12.93 -3.45
CA THR A 50 -10.42 -14.00 -3.79
C THR A 50 -11.78 -13.41 -4.15
N LEU A 51 -12.64 -14.21 -4.79
CA LEU A 51 -14.02 -13.80 -5.10
C LEU A 51 -14.87 -13.52 -3.84
N PHE A 52 -14.37 -13.90 -2.68
CA PHE A 52 -15.04 -13.74 -1.39
C PHE A 52 -14.43 -12.60 -0.56
N ASP A 53 -13.45 -11.88 -1.11
CA ASP A 53 -12.77 -10.77 -0.44
C ASP A 53 -13.35 -9.41 -0.85
N GLY A 54 -13.68 -8.58 0.14
CA GLY A 54 -14.10 -7.19 -0.04
C GLY A 54 -12.94 -6.18 -0.11
N ASP A 55 -11.84 -6.51 -0.78
CA ASP A 55 -10.61 -5.72 -0.75
C ASP A 55 -10.78 -4.34 -1.40
N ALA A 56 -10.56 -3.28 -0.61
CA ALA A 56 -10.69 -1.89 -1.09
C ALA A 56 -9.59 -0.99 -0.53
N VAL A 57 -9.04 -0.12 -1.38
CA VAL A 57 -8.09 0.91 -0.99
C VAL A 57 -8.59 2.29 -1.43
N PHE A 58 -8.51 3.26 -0.53
CA PHE A 58 -8.76 4.67 -0.82
C PHE A 58 -7.47 5.47 -0.68
N ALA A 59 -7.24 6.46 -1.55
CA ALA A 59 -6.11 7.36 -1.44
C ALA A 59 -6.59 8.81 -1.32
N LEU A 60 -6.07 9.54 -0.32
CA LEU A 60 -6.36 10.94 -0.09
C LEU A 60 -5.05 11.74 -0.01
N ALA A 61 -5.10 12.94 -0.56
CA ALA A 61 -3.97 13.86 -0.59
C ALA A 61 -4.37 15.27 -0.15
N SER A 62 -3.61 15.87 0.77
CA SER A 62 -3.84 17.27 1.18
C SER A 62 -3.23 18.31 0.24
N GLY A 63 -2.31 17.91 -0.65
CA GLY A 63 -1.77 18.80 -1.69
C GLY A 63 -0.78 19.86 -1.20
N GLU A 64 -0.01 19.57 -0.14
CA GLU A 64 0.91 20.54 0.48
C GLU A 64 2.35 20.49 -0.06
N LYS A 65 2.83 19.30 -0.48
CA LYS A 65 4.24 19.06 -0.82
C LYS A 65 4.41 18.47 -2.21
N LYS A 66 5.22 19.10 -3.05
CA LYS A 66 5.63 18.52 -4.33
C LYS A 66 6.61 17.37 -4.06
N VAL A 67 6.32 16.21 -4.66
CA VAL A 67 7.17 15.03 -4.63
C VAL A 67 7.16 14.39 -6.01
N GLU A 68 8.24 13.70 -6.35
CA GLU A 68 8.25 12.86 -7.55
C GLU A 68 7.32 11.66 -7.31
N PHE A 69 6.38 11.43 -8.22
CA PHE A 69 5.28 10.49 -7.99
C PHE A 69 5.74 9.03 -7.91
N ASN A 70 6.78 8.64 -8.65
CA ASN A 70 7.30 7.27 -8.61
C ASN A 70 7.90 6.91 -7.24
N ILE A 71 8.37 7.89 -6.46
CA ILE A 71 8.75 7.66 -5.07
C ILE A 71 7.55 7.13 -4.27
N LEU A 72 6.36 7.72 -4.45
CA LEU A 72 5.16 7.29 -3.73
C LEU A 72 4.74 5.88 -4.15
N THR A 73 4.72 5.58 -5.44
CA THR A 73 4.34 4.24 -5.93
C THR A 73 5.34 3.17 -5.51
N ALA A 74 6.62 3.50 -5.32
CA ALA A 74 7.61 2.57 -4.82
C ALA A 74 7.43 2.25 -3.32
N ILE A 75 7.07 3.24 -2.49
CA ILE A 75 7.00 3.04 -1.02
C ILE A 75 5.64 2.53 -0.54
N VAL A 76 4.55 2.89 -1.22
CA VAL A 76 3.18 2.56 -0.77
C VAL A 76 2.95 1.05 -0.58
N PRO A 77 3.34 0.15 -1.50
CA PRO A 77 3.18 -1.29 -1.29
C PRO A 77 3.85 -1.80 0.00
N GLU A 78 5.04 -1.29 0.31
CA GLU A 78 5.77 -1.71 1.50
C GLU A 78 5.14 -1.17 2.78
N LEU A 79 4.71 0.10 2.77
CA LEU A 79 4.02 0.72 3.90
C LEU A 79 2.68 0.03 4.18
N THR A 80 1.91 -0.31 3.14
CA THR A 80 0.66 -1.05 3.28
C THR A 80 0.89 -2.43 3.89
N ALA A 81 1.89 -3.18 3.39
CA ALA A 81 2.22 -4.50 3.95
C ALA A 81 2.69 -4.41 5.42
N ALA A 82 3.46 -3.38 5.76
CA ALA A 82 3.90 -3.13 7.13
C ALA A 82 2.72 -2.79 8.04
N ALA A 83 1.78 -1.95 7.58
CA ALA A 83 0.58 -1.60 8.34
C ALA A 83 -0.30 -2.82 8.64
N ILE A 84 -0.47 -3.73 7.67
CA ILE A 84 -1.21 -4.98 7.87
C ILE A 84 -0.52 -5.88 8.90
N ARG A 85 0.81 -6.04 8.83
CA ARG A 85 1.53 -6.84 9.85
C ARG A 85 1.45 -6.22 11.24
N ALA A 86 1.52 -4.89 11.31
CA ALA A 86 1.40 -4.14 12.55
C ALA A 86 0.03 -4.35 13.20
N SER A 87 -1.06 -4.35 12.42
CA SER A 87 -2.42 -4.53 12.94
C SER A 87 -2.65 -5.88 13.62
N VAL A 88 -1.99 -6.95 13.14
CA VAL A 88 -2.07 -8.29 13.74
C VAL A 88 -1.38 -8.34 15.11
N THR A 89 -0.23 -7.66 15.23
CA THR A 89 0.58 -7.68 16.45
C THR A 89 0.16 -6.66 17.49
N GLY A 90 -0.72 -5.72 17.12
CA GLY A 90 -1.07 -4.56 17.95
C GLY A 90 0.07 -3.55 18.12
N ALA A 91 1.21 -3.75 17.44
CA ALA A 91 2.26 -2.74 17.39
C ALA A 91 1.71 -1.52 16.64
N SER A 92 1.70 -0.35 17.29
CA SER A 92 1.46 0.90 16.57
C SER A 92 2.55 1.05 15.51
N GLY A 93 2.16 1.25 14.25
CA GLY A 93 3.06 1.24 13.12
C GLY A 93 4.33 2.03 13.43
N GLU A 94 5.47 1.34 13.37
CA GLU A 94 6.77 1.94 13.61
C GLU A 94 6.88 3.16 12.70
N THR A 95 6.93 4.35 13.28
CA THR A 95 7.10 5.59 12.50
C THR A 95 8.50 5.53 11.92
N ARG A 96 8.67 4.88 10.76
CA ARG A 96 9.91 4.93 10.00
C ARG A 96 10.01 6.33 9.40
N ARG A 97 10.52 7.27 10.21
CA ARG A 97 11.13 8.48 9.67
C ARG A 97 12.26 8.01 8.77
N ILE A 98 12.06 8.08 7.47
CA ILE A 98 13.18 8.03 6.54
C ILE A 98 14.09 9.17 6.96
N SER A 99 15.32 8.84 7.38
CA SER A 99 16.21 9.87 7.88
C SER A 99 16.41 10.91 6.76
N PRO A 100 16.40 12.21 7.08
CA PRO A 100 16.66 13.26 6.08
C PRO A 100 17.98 13.02 5.35
N MET A 101 18.94 12.39 6.03
CA MET A 101 20.21 11.97 5.46
C MET A 101 20.06 10.86 4.41
N LEU A 102 19.27 9.81 4.69
CA LEU A 102 19.04 8.71 3.75
C LEU A 102 18.29 9.18 2.50
N PHE A 103 17.25 10.00 2.69
CA PHE A 103 16.51 10.64 1.59
C PHE A 103 17.43 11.57 0.77
N GLY A 104 18.29 12.34 1.43
CA GLY A 104 19.28 13.20 0.76
C GLY A 104 20.35 12.41 -0.02
N ILE A 105 20.77 11.23 0.45
CA ILE A 105 21.66 10.34 -0.31
C ILE A 105 20.95 9.83 -1.56
N PHE A 106 19.72 9.31 -1.43
CA PHE A 106 18.92 8.84 -2.55
C PHE A 106 18.71 9.93 -3.61
N GLN A 107 18.35 11.15 -3.19
CA GLN A 107 18.18 12.29 -4.11
C GLN A 107 19.47 12.66 -4.86
N ARG A 108 20.64 12.53 -4.22
CA ARG A 108 21.94 12.79 -4.87
C ARG A 108 22.31 11.72 -5.89
N MET A 109 21.89 10.47 -5.69
CA MET A 109 22.12 9.38 -6.64
C MET A 109 21.36 9.57 -7.96
N TRP A 110 20.19 10.23 -7.92
CA TRP A 110 19.32 10.42 -9.08
C TRP A 110 19.51 11.75 -9.84
N LYS A 111 20.42 12.62 -9.36
CA LYS A 111 20.76 13.91 -9.99
C LYS A 111 22.06 13.86 -10.83
N ARG A 112 22.42 12.68 -11.34
CA ARG A 112 23.43 12.52 -12.40
C ARG A 112 22.73 12.22 -13.72
#